data_AF-A0A8J2VHW4-F1
#
_entry.id   AF-A0A8J2VHW4-F1
#
_cell.length_a   1.000
_cell.length_b   1.000
_cell.length_c   1.000
_cell.angle_alpha   90.00
_cell.angle_beta   90.00
_cell.angle_gamma   90.00
#
_symmetry.space_group_name_H-M   'P 1'
#
loop_
_entity.id
_entity.type
_entity.pdbx_description
1 polymer ?
#
loop_
_entity_poly.entity_id
_entity_poly.type
_entity_poly.pdbx_seq_one_letter_code
_entity_poly.pdbx_strand_id
1 'polypeptide(L)' 'MGDMVDKGSYLVRIRCNQCGERYILKGRMKKGKVETGFKQCVCDNTMDFDISSEKLP' A
#
# COMPACT_ATOMS: atom_id res chain seq x y z
N MET A 1 -7.04 -25.47 11.87
CA MET A 1 -7.52 -24.09 11.65
C MET A 1 -6.52 -23.38 10.77
N GLY A 2 -6.81 -23.20 9.48
CA GLY A 2 -6.00 -22.38 8.58
C GLY A 2 -6.82 -21.17 8.18
N ASP A 3 -6.34 -19.98 8.54
CA ASP A 3 -7.00 -18.71 8.27
C ASP A 3 -7.41 -18.58 6.80
N MET A 4 -8.71 -18.44 6.54
CA MET A 4 -9.23 -18.00 5.25
C MET A 4 -8.83 -16.54 5.05
N VAL A 5 -7.62 -16.30 4.53
CA VAL A 5 -7.20 -14.96 4.13
C VAL A 5 -8.03 -14.56 2.92
N ASP A 6 -8.91 -13.57 3.10
CA ASP A 6 -9.58 -12.84 2.03
C ASP A 6 -8.60 -12.58 0.87
N LYS A 7 -8.76 -13.34 -0.22
CA LYS A 7 -7.88 -13.33 -1.41
C LYS A 7 -8.08 -12.08 -2.28
N GLY A 8 -8.42 -10.94 -1.67
CA GLY A 8 -8.53 -9.67 -2.37
C GLY A 8 -7.15 -9.12 -2.72
N SER A 9 -6.90 -8.87 -4.00
CA SER A 9 -5.78 -8.03 -4.43
C SER A 9 -6.24 -6.57 -4.43
N TYR A 10 -5.37 -5.67 -3.99
CA TYR A 10 -5.66 -4.24 -3.92
C TYR A 10 -4.63 -3.49 -4.76
N LEU A 11 -5.06 -2.48 -5.49
CA LEU A 11 -4.14 -1.52 -6.07
C LEU A 11 -3.97 -0.39 -5.06
N VAL A 12 -2.74 -0.12 -4.69
CA VAL A 12 -2.40 0.93 -3.73
C VAL A 12 -1.55 1.98 -4.42
N ARG A 13 -2.02 3.22 -4.35
CA ARG A 13 -1.34 4.39 -4.91
C ARG A 13 -0.79 5.20 -3.75
N ILE A 14 0.50 5.50 -3.80
CA ILE A 14 1.21 6.23 -2.75
C ILE A 14 1.85 7.43 -3.42
N ARG A 15 1.63 8.63 -2.88
CA ARG A 15 2.30 9.86 -3.29
C ARG A 15 3.06 10.43 -2.10
N CYS A 16 4.34 10.72 -2.32
CA CYS A 16 5.16 11.42 -1.34
C CYS A 16 4.83 12.92 -1.37
N ASN A 17 4.44 13.50 -0.23
CA ASN A 17 4.15 14.94 -0.17
C ASN A 17 5.42 15.80 -0.07
N GLN A 18 6.56 15.20 0.31
CA GLN A 18 7.86 15.88 0.40
C GLN A 18 8.52 16.09 -0.98
N CYS A 19 8.63 15.04 -1.80
CA CYS A 19 9.29 15.13 -3.12
C CYS A 19 8.34 15.00 -4.32
N GLY A 20 7.09 14.59 -4.11
CA GLY A 20 6.10 14.40 -5.18
C GLY A 20 6.12 13.02 -5.87
N GLU A 21 7.04 12.13 -5.50
CA GLU A 21 7.19 10.80 -6.10
C GLU A 21 5.91 9.95 -5.95
N ARG A 22 5.62 9.12 -6.96
CA ARG A 22 4.39 8.31 -7.01
C ARG A 22 4.70 6.83 -7.19
N TYR A 23 4.12 5.99 -6.34
CA TYR A 23 4.24 4.55 -6.38
C TYR A 23 2.87 3.91 -6.61
N ILE A 24 2.83 2.89 -7.46
CA ILE A 24 1.64 2.04 -7.67
C ILE A 24 2.06 0.61 -7.33
N LEU A 25 1.49 0.07 -6.27
CA LEU A 25 1.85 -1.22 -5.71
C LEU A 25 0.63 -2.12 -5.63
N LYS A 26 0.85 -3.44 -5.71
CA LYS A 26 -0.17 -4.43 -5.40
C LYS A 26 -0.13 -4.73 -3.91
N GLY A 27 -1.21 -4.45 -3.21
CA GLY A 27 -1.42 -4.79 -1.81
C GLY A 27 -2.21 -6.09 -1.65
N ARG A 28 -2.01 -6.76 -0.51
CA ARG A 28 -2.79 -7.92 -0.10
C ARG A 28 -3.43 -7.64 1.26
N MET A 29 -4.65 -8.14 1.47
CA MET A 29 -5.26 -8.07 2.80
C MET A 29 -4.60 -9.06 3.75
N LYS A 30 -4.16 -8.54 4.89
CA LYS A 30 -3.61 -9.32 5.98
C LYS A 30 -4.11 -8.75 7.29
N LYS A 31 -4.77 -9.59 8.10
CA LYS A 31 -5.34 -9.19 9.40
C LYS A 31 -6.21 -7.91 9.33
N GLY A 32 -7.01 -7.77 8.27
CA GLY A 32 -7.90 -6.62 8.08
C GLY A 32 -7.23 -5.33 7.58
N LYS A 33 -5.94 -5.37 7.19
CA LYS A 33 -5.23 -4.23 6.59
C LYS A 33 -4.60 -4.60 5.25
N VAL A 34 -4.54 -3.63 4.33
CA VAL A 34 -3.82 -3.80 3.05
C VAL A 34 -2.33 -3.57 3.29
N GLU A 35 -1.50 -4.59 3.06
CA GLU A 35 -0.05 -4.49 3.11
C GLU A 35 0.55 -4.51 1.69
N THR A 36 1.44 -3.57 1.37
CA THR A 36 2.15 -3.47 0.07
C THR A 36 3.66 -3.73 0.17
N GLY A 37 4.22 -3.72 1.38
CA GLY A 37 5.67 -3.78 1.61
C GLY A 37 6.40 -2.45 1.39
N PHE A 38 5.69 -1.36 1.09
CA PHE A 38 6.28 -0.02 1.04
C PHE A 38 6.78 0.41 2.43
N LYS A 39 8.03 0.87 2.50
CA LYS A 39 8.68 1.28 3.77
C LYS A 39 9.09 2.74 3.80
N GLN A 40 9.62 3.26 2.69
CA GLN A 40 10.24 4.58 2.62
C GLN A 40 10.24 5.09 1.18
N CYS A 41 10.17 6.40 1.01
CA CYS A 41 10.38 7.05 -0.29
C CYS A 41 11.87 7.07 -0.67
N VAL A 42 12.16 7.22 -1.96
CA VAL A 42 13.53 7.40 -2.45
C VAL A 42 14.18 8.72 -2.00
N CYS A 43 13.39 9.69 -1.51
CA CYS A 43 13.90 10.93 -0.90
C CYS A 43 14.13 10.84 0.61
N ASP A 44 14.18 9.63 1.15
CA ASP A 44 14.30 9.33 2.59
C ASP A 44 13.11 9.75 3.46
N ASN A 45 12.05 10.27 2.86
CA ASN A 45 10.81 10.50 3.56
C ASN A 45 10.21 9.18 4.05
N THR A 46 9.96 9.08 5.36
CA THR A 46 9.34 7.93 6.03
C THR A 46 7.96 8.27 6.62
N MET A 47 7.59 9.55 6.58
CA MET A 47 6.36 10.10 7.14
C MET A 47 5.63 10.85 6.01
N ASP A 48 4.41 11.35 6.19
CA ASP A 48 3.79 12.24 5.19
C ASP A 48 3.63 11.68 3.74
N PHE A 49 2.70 10.72 3.60
CA PHE A 49 2.28 10.15 2.32
C PHE A 49 0.78 10.30 2.11
N ASP A 50 0.37 10.59 0.89
CA ASP A 50 -1.01 10.43 0.45
C ASP A 50 -1.18 9.01 -0.11
N ILE A 51 -2.02 8.20 0.54
CA ILE A 51 -2.19 6.77 0.23
C ILE A 51 -3.65 6.48 -0.04
N SER A 52 -3.94 5.91 -1.21
CA SER A 52 -5.27 5.39 -1.56
C SER A 52 -5.19 3.93 -1.98
N SER A 53 -6.23 3.16 -1.66
CA SER A 53 -6.31 1.74 -2.03
C SER A 53 -7.68 1.40 -2.62
N GLU A 54 -7.67 0.72 -3.76
CA GLU A 54 -8.87 0.22 -4.45
C GLU A 54 -8.83 -1.32 -4.54
N LYS A 55 -9.96 -1.98 -4.26
CA LYS A 55 -10.08 -3.44 -4.40
C LYS A 55 -10.13 -3.77 -5.88
N LEU A 56 -9.26 -4.68 -6.33
CA LEU A 56 -9.30 -5.18 -7.70
C LEU A 56 -10.43 -6.22 -7.84
N PRO A 57 -11.14 -6.22 -8.99
CA PRO A 57 -12.19 -7.19 -9.29
C PRO A 57 -11.63 -8.61 -9.47
#